data_AF-A0A7W1I389-F1
#
_entry.id   AF-A0A7W1I389-F1
#
_cell.length_a   1.000
_cell.length_b   1.000
_cell.length_c   1.000
_cell.angle_alpha   90.00
_cell.angle_beta   90.00
_cell.angle_gamma   90.00
#
_symmetry.space_group_name_H-M   'P 1'
#
loop_
_entity.id
_entity.type
_entity.pdbx_description
1 polymer ?
#
loop_
_entity_poly.entity_id
_entity_poly.type
_entity_poly.pdbx_seq_one_letter_code
_entity_poly.pdbx_strand_id
1 'polypeptide(L)'
;LGTLAGLCLGASWTPERKAGALMAGGAVAASIGLAWSLTFPLNKALWTSSYAVFTAGCASVLLAACYWAIDIKGWRRFTKPLVILGVNALTLFVASGLLVKTLALIRVAGPDGRQIAVSRWAYLNWFAPFAEPRNASLLYALANLLFLFILLAWMYRRRLFLRV
;
A
#
# COMPACT_ATOMS: atom_id res chain seq x y z
N LEU A 1 13.81 1.29 -14.99
CA LEU A 1 12.55 2.07 -15.03
C LEU A 1 12.42 3.00 -13.82
N GLY A 2 12.50 2.51 -12.57
CA GLY A 2 12.45 3.39 -11.39
C GLY A 2 13.56 4.46 -11.33
N THR A 3 14.79 4.10 -11.71
CA THR A 3 15.91 5.06 -11.83
C THR A 3 15.64 6.16 -12.85
N LEU A 4 15.05 5.83 -14.00
CA LEU A 4 14.67 6.81 -15.03
C LEU A 4 13.62 7.78 -14.52
N ALA A 5 12.61 7.29 -13.79
CA ALA A 5 11.62 8.15 -13.14
C ALA A 5 12.28 9.09 -12.11
N GLY A 6 13.25 8.58 -11.33
CA GLY A 6 14.04 9.38 -10.40
C GLY A 6 14.86 10.48 -11.10
N LEU A 7 15.54 10.14 -12.20
CA LEU A 7 16.28 11.12 -13.01
C LEU A 7 15.36 12.19 -13.61
N CYS A 8 14.17 11.79 -14.10
CA CYS A 8 13.17 12.71 -14.61
C CYS A 8 12.70 13.70 -13.54
N LEU A 9 12.47 13.23 -12.31
CA LEU A 9 12.09 14.08 -11.18
C LEU A 9 13.24 14.99 -10.70
N GLY A 10 14.48 14.50 -10.80
CA GLY A 10 15.70 15.24 -10.44
C GLY A 10 16.17 16.24 -11.49
N ALA A 11 15.69 16.16 -12.74
CA ALA A 11 16.06 17.07 -13.82
C ALA A 11 15.67 18.52 -13.49
N SER A 12 16.36 19.50 -14.10
CA SER A 12 16.09 20.94 -13.97
C SER A 12 14.86 21.41 -14.77
N TRP A 13 13.93 20.51 -15.10
CA TRP A 13 12.71 20.83 -15.84
C TRP A 13 11.63 21.46 -14.95
N THR A 14 10.67 22.16 -15.58
CA THR A 14 9.50 22.66 -14.88
C THR A 14 8.66 21.51 -14.30
N PRO A 15 7.96 21.71 -13.16
CA PRO A 15 7.12 20.68 -12.55
C PRO A 15 6.12 20.05 -13.53
N GLU A 16 5.48 20.87 -14.37
CA GLU A 16 4.50 20.43 -15.36
C GLU A 16 5.13 19.52 -16.40
N ARG A 17 6.35 19.84 -16.84
CA ARG A 17 7.09 19.02 -17.81
C ARG A 17 7.52 17.69 -17.20
N LYS A 18 7.91 17.65 -15.92
CA LYS A 18 8.20 16.40 -15.20
C LYS A 18 6.98 15.50 -15.11
N ALA A 19 5.84 16.07 -14.71
CA ALA A 19 4.57 15.35 -14.63
C ALA A 19 4.15 14.81 -16.00
N GLY A 20 4.22 15.64 -17.04
CA GLY A 20 3.90 15.25 -18.42
C GLY A 20 4.81 14.15 -18.96
N ALA A 21 6.12 14.24 -18.71
CA ALA A 21 7.09 13.24 -19.14
C ALA A 21 6.86 11.88 -18.45
N LEU A 22 6.60 11.87 -17.14
CA LEU A 22 6.27 10.65 -16.40
C LEU A 22 4.93 10.05 -16.86
N MET A 23 3.93 10.89 -17.10
CA MET A 23 2.61 10.46 -17.58
C MET A 23 2.71 9.82 -18.97
N ALA A 24 3.32 10.53 -19.93
CA ALA A 24 3.47 10.05 -21.29
C ALA A 24 4.38 8.81 -21.37
N GLY A 25 5.55 8.86 -20.73
CA GLY A 25 6.47 7.73 -20.68
C GLY A 25 5.88 6.51 -19.98
N GLY A 26 5.12 6.74 -18.90
CA GLY A 26 4.41 5.68 -18.20
C GLY A 26 3.30 5.05 -19.04
N ALA A 27 2.49 5.86 -19.74
CA ALA A 27 1.44 5.38 -20.64
C ALA A 27 2.03 4.57 -21.82
N VAL A 28 3.12 5.05 -22.41
CA VAL A 28 3.85 4.34 -23.48
C VAL A 28 4.38 3.00 -22.96
N ALA A 29 5.04 2.99 -21.80
CA ALA A 29 5.54 1.75 -21.20
C ALA A 29 4.41 0.77 -20.86
N ALA A 30 3.28 1.24 -20.32
CA ALA A 30 2.12 0.40 -20.04
C ALA A 30 1.56 -0.22 -21.33
N SER A 31 1.39 0.56 -22.38
CA SER A 31 0.92 0.08 -23.69
C SER A 31 1.89 -0.93 -24.31
N ILE A 32 3.21 -0.69 -24.21
CA ILE A 32 4.22 -1.65 -24.68
C ILE A 32 4.13 -2.96 -23.90
N GLY A 33 4.01 -2.90 -22.57
CA GLY A 33 3.87 -4.09 -21.72
C GLY A 33 2.61 -4.90 -22.05
N LEU A 34 1.50 -4.22 -22.35
CA LEU A 34 0.26 -4.87 -22.83
C LEU A 34 0.42 -5.48 -24.22
N ALA A 35 1.03 -4.78 -25.18
CA ALA A 35 1.28 -5.34 -26.50
C ALA A 35 2.21 -6.56 -26.45
N TRP A 36 3.26 -6.49 -25.61
CA TRP A 36 4.17 -7.61 -25.37
C TRP A 36 3.47 -8.79 -24.68
N SER A 37 2.37 -8.54 -23.96
CA SER A 37 1.60 -9.64 -23.35
C SER A 37 1.01 -10.63 -24.35
N LEU A 38 0.86 -10.23 -25.62
CA LEU A 38 0.36 -11.09 -26.69
C LEU A 38 1.32 -12.25 -27.02
N THR A 39 2.63 -12.03 -26.88
CA THR A 39 3.65 -13.05 -27.12
C THR A 39 4.22 -13.60 -25.83
N PHE A 40 4.26 -12.80 -24.76
CA PHE A 40 4.76 -13.20 -23.45
C PHE A 40 3.78 -12.81 -22.35
N PRO A 41 2.89 -13.72 -21.91
CA PRO A 41 1.77 -13.39 -21.02
C PRO A 41 2.18 -12.67 -19.73
N LEU A 42 1.30 -11.77 -19.24
CA LEU A 42 1.51 -11.09 -17.97
C LEU A 42 1.47 -12.11 -16.82
N ASN A 43 2.63 -12.46 -16.27
CA ASN A 43 2.72 -13.37 -15.14
C ASN A 43 3.49 -12.72 -13.97
N LYS A 44 2.74 -12.45 -12.90
CA LYS A 44 3.25 -11.86 -11.67
C LYS A 44 4.19 -12.80 -10.90
N ALA A 45 3.92 -14.11 -10.91
CA ALA A 45 4.72 -15.08 -10.17
C ALA A 45 6.11 -15.28 -10.80
N LEU A 46 6.17 -15.26 -12.14
CA LEU A 46 7.42 -15.38 -12.89
C LEU A 46 8.12 -14.05 -13.16
N TRP A 47 7.51 -12.92 -12.76
CA TRP A 47 8.02 -11.57 -13.04
C TRP A 47 8.40 -11.38 -14.51
N THR A 48 7.51 -11.80 -15.42
CA THR A 48 7.75 -11.73 -16.87
C THR A 48 8.08 -10.30 -17.30
N SER A 49 8.95 -10.13 -18.30
CA SER A 49 9.34 -8.81 -18.82
C SER A 49 8.13 -7.95 -19.23
N SER A 50 7.13 -8.53 -19.87
CA SER A 50 5.85 -7.88 -20.19
C SER A 50 5.15 -7.32 -18.94
N TYR A 51 5.04 -8.14 -17.89
CA TYR A 51 4.51 -7.74 -16.57
C TYR A 51 5.33 -6.63 -15.91
N ALA A 52 6.66 -6.74 -15.92
CA ALA A 52 7.54 -5.74 -15.34
C ALA A 52 7.42 -4.38 -16.04
N VAL A 53 7.39 -4.36 -17.38
CA VAL A 53 7.24 -3.14 -18.19
C VAL A 53 5.85 -2.54 -18.00
N PHE A 54 4.80 -3.36 -18.04
CA PHE A 54 3.43 -2.93 -17.84
C PHE A 54 3.24 -2.26 -16.48
N THR A 55 3.62 -2.95 -15.41
CA THR A 55 3.43 -2.45 -14.04
C THR A 55 4.29 -1.24 -13.73
N ALA A 56 5.51 -1.16 -14.27
CA ALA A 56 6.34 0.03 -14.15
C ALA A 56 5.72 1.23 -14.88
N GLY A 57 5.11 1.04 -16.05
CA GLY A 57 4.36 2.08 -16.76
C GLY A 57 3.17 2.59 -15.95
N CYS A 58 2.35 1.69 -15.41
CA CYS A 58 1.25 2.02 -14.51
C CYS A 58 1.74 2.77 -13.25
N ALA A 59 2.86 2.35 -12.65
CA ALA A 59 3.45 3.03 -11.51
C ALA A 59 3.94 4.44 -11.86
N SER A 60 4.53 4.65 -13.04
CA SER A 60 4.95 5.97 -13.53
C SER A 60 3.75 6.91 -13.76
N VAL A 61 2.65 6.40 -14.33
CA VAL A 61 1.40 7.16 -14.49
C VAL A 61 0.82 7.55 -13.13
N LEU A 62 0.75 6.61 -12.19
CA LEU A 62 0.27 6.88 -10.83
C LEU A 62 1.16 7.91 -10.12
N LEU A 63 2.48 7.78 -10.26
CA LEU A 63 3.44 8.73 -9.70
C LEU A 63 3.26 10.12 -10.30
N ALA A 64 3.05 10.24 -11.61
CA ALA A 64 2.77 11.51 -12.27
C ALA A 64 1.47 12.15 -11.75
N ALA A 65 0.41 11.35 -11.55
CA ALA A 65 -0.85 11.83 -11.00
C ALA A 65 -0.70 12.32 -9.55
N CYS A 66 0.03 11.58 -8.71
CA CYS A 66 0.34 11.99 -7.34
C CYS A 66 1.18 13.28 -7.31
N TYR A 67 2.23 13.37 -8.12
CA TYR A 67 3.09 14.54 -8.22
C TYR A 67 2.29 15.77 -8.67
N TRP A 68 1.43 15.61 -9.68
CA TRP A 68 0.56 16.69 -10.13
C TRP A 68 -0.45 17.13 -9.06
N ALA A 69 -1.11 16.20 -8.38
CA ALA A 69 -2.10 16.54 -7.35
C ALA A 69 -1.47 17.20 -6.11
N ILE A 70 -0.31 16.71 -5.68
CA ILE A 70 0.29 17.10 -4.39
C ILE A 70 1.27 18.26 -4.55
N ASP A 71 2.18 18.17 -5.52
CA ASP A 71 3.26 19.14 -5.69
C ASP A 71 2.86 20.33 -6.57
N ILE A 72 2.08 20.10 -7.63
CA ILE A 72 1.62 21.17 -8.52
C ILE A 72 0.32 21.81 -8.02
N LYS A 73 -0.72 21.01 -7.73
CA LYS A 73 -2.02 21.50 -7.26
C LYS A 73 -2.09 21.77 -5.76
N GLY A 74 -1.11 21.32 -4.98
CA GLY A 74 -1.02 21.62 -3.56
C GLY A 74 -2.04 20.90 -2.67
N TRP A 75 -2.64 19.78 -3.11
CA TRP A 75 -3.66 19.04 -2.35
C TRP A 75 -3.08 18.25 -1.17
N ARG A 76 -2.53 18.95 -0.17
CA ARG A 76 -1.78 18.36 0.96
C ARG A 76 -2.65 17.91 2.13
N ARG A 77 -3.93 18.29 2.18
CA ARG A 77 -4.80 17.98 3.35
C ARG A 77 -5.11 16.49 3.46
N PHE A 78 -5.37 15.83 2.33
CA PHE A 78 -5.72 14.41 2.28
C PHE A 78 -4.49 13.48 2.33
N THR A 79 -3.29 14.01 2.13
CA THR A 79 -2.06 13.20 2.12
C THR A 79 -1.51 12.94 3.51
N LYS A 80 -1.87 13.71 4.53
CA LYS A 80 -1.38 13.55 5.91
C LYS A 80 -1.45 12.09 6.44
N PRO A 81 -2.58 11.36 6.37
CA PRO A 81 -2.60 9.97 6.85
C PRO A 81 -1.66 9.06 6.06
N LEU A 82 -1.58 9.25 4.74
CA LEU A 82 -0.66 8.49 3.87
C LEU A 82 0.81 8.79 4.21
N VAL A 83 1.14 10.05 4.52
CA VAL A 83 2.48 10.46 4.95
C VAL A 83 2.86 9.82 6.29
N ILE A 84 1.94 9.80 7.26
CA ILE A 84 2.18 9.16 8.57
C ILE A 84 2.52 7.68 8.39
N LEU A 85 1.77 6.98 7.53
CA LEU A 85 2.01 5.57 7.20
C LEU A 85 3.33 5.39 6.43
N GLY A 86 3.61 6.25 5.45
CA GLY A 86 4.76 6.15 4.57
C GLY A 86 6.10 6.42 5.26
N VAL A 87 6.16 7.46 6.12
CA VAL A 87 7.40 7.82 6.83
C VAL A 87 7.82 6.73 7.83
N ASN A 88 6.87 5.92 8.32
CA ASN A 88 7.10 4.78 9.22
C ASN A 88 6.80 3.43 8.53
N ALA A 89 7.00 3.33 7.21
CA ALA A 89 6.64 2.14 6.44
C ALA A 89 7.33 0.86 6.94
N LEU A 90 8.60 0.93 7.36
CA LEU A 90 9.30 -0.22 7.93
C LEU A 90 8.66 -0.68 9.24
N THR A 91 8.36 0.27 10.14
CA THR A 91 7.67 -0.03 11.39
C THR A 91 6.29 -0.63 11.13
N LEU A 92 5.54 -0.08 10.17
CA LEU A 92 4.24 -0.61 9.79
C LEU A 92 4.35 -2.07 9.32
N PHE A 93 5.32 -2.37 8.47
CA PHE A 93 5.56 -3.72 7.97
C PHE A 93 5.87 -4.70 9.11
N VAL A 94 6.82 -4.35 9.98
CA VAL A 94 7.22 -5.20 11.11
C VAL A 94 6.08 -5.34 12.13
N ALA A 95 5.45 -4.24 12.52
CA ALA A 95 4.35 -4.24 13.49
C ALA A 95 3.14 -5.02 12.99
N SER A 96 2.79 -4.89 11.71
CA SER A 96 1.71 -5.68 11.10
C SER A 96 2.03 -7.18 11.13
N GLY A 97 3.27 -7.56 10.80
CA GLY A 97 3.69 -8.96 10.85
C GLY A 97 3.69 -9.53 12.28
N LEU A 98 4.18 -8.75 13.25
CA LEU A 98 4.16 -9.12 14.66
C LEU A 98 2.74 -9.26 15.18
N LEU A 99 1.86 -8.31 14.87
CA LEU A 99 0.45 -8.31 15.29
C LEU A 99 -0.28 -9.58 14.80
N VAL A 100 -0.14 -9.93 13.51
CA VAL A 100 -0.79 -11.13 12.97
C VAL A 100 -0.23 -12.40 13.63
N LYS A 101 1.08 -12.48 13.83
CA LYS A 101 1.72 -13.64 14.47
C LYS A 101 1.30 -13.79 15.93
N THR A 102 1.29 -12.71 16.71
CA THR A 102 0.89 -12.76 18.13
C THR A 102 -0.58 -13.14 18.27
N LEU A 103 -1.47 -12.56 17.47
CA LEU A 103 -2.90 -12.90 17.48
C LEU A 103 -3.18 -14.35 17.03
N ALA A 104 -2.31 -14.92 16.20
CA ALA A 104 -2.40 -16.32 15.77
C ALA A 104 -1.83 -17.31 16.82
N LEU A 105 -0.81 -16.90 17.58
CA LEU A 105 -0.17 -17.73 18.61
C LEU A 105 -1.04 -17.86 19.86
N ILE A 106 -1.73 -16.80 20.27
CA ILE A 106 -2.61 -16.86 21.44
C ILE A 106 -3.88 -17.61 21.04
N ARG A 107 -4.11 -18.75 21.68
CA ARG A 107 -5.30 -19.58 21.49
C ARG A 107 -6.20 -19.47 22.70
N VAL A 108 -7.50 -19.27 22.45
CA VAL A 108 -8.53 -19.17 23.49
C VAL A 108 -9.61 -20.22 23.19
N ALA A 109 -10.25 -20.72 24.25
CA ALA A 109 -11.39 -21.60 24.11
C ALA A 109 -12.51 -20.89 23.34
N GLY A 110 -12.88 -21.44 22.19
CA GLY A 110 -14.00 -20.95 21.40
C GLY A 110 -15.36 -21.34 22.02
N PRO A 111 -16.47 -20.79 21.50
CA PRO A 111 -17.82 -21.12 21.97
C PRO A 111 -18.14 -22.62 21.94
N ASP A 112 -17.55 -23.35 20.99
CA ASP A 112 -17.73 -24.80 20.80
C ASP A 112 -16.69 -25.66 21.58
N GLY A 113 -15.94 -25.07 22.52
CA GLY A 113 -14.89 -25.76 23.29
C GLY A 113 -13.58 -26.04 22.52
N ARG A 114 -13.54 -25.79 21.21
CA ARG A 114 -12.31 -25.90 20.40
C ARG A 114 -11.41 -24.68 20.59
N GLN A 115 -10.10 -24.89 20.67
CA GLN A 115 -9.14 -23.79 20.72
C GLN A 115 -9.08 -23.07 19.37
N ILE A 116 -9.39 -21.77 19.38
CA ILE A 116 -9.32 -20.88 18.22
C ILE A 116 -8.33 -19.75 18.49
N ALA A 117 -7.70 -19.24 17.43
CA ALA A 117 -6.86 -18.05 17.54
C ALA A 117 -7.66 -16.84 18.05
N VAL A 118 -7.03 -15.98 18.85
CA VAL A 118 -7.67 -14.75 19.36
C VAL A 118 -8.19 -13.88 18.22
N SER A 119 -7.50 -13.82 17.09
CA SER A 119 -7.98 -13.11 15.89
C SER A 119 -9.36 -13.59 15.45
N ARG A 120 -9.56 -14.91 15.39
CA ARG A 120 -10.83 -15.53 15.00
C ARG A 120 -11.90 -15.36 16.08
N TRP A 121 -11.52 -15.47 17.35
CA TRP A 121 -12.44 -15.21 18.46
C TRP A 121 -12.93 -13.77 18.45
N ALA A 122 -12.04 -12.79 18.29
CA ALA A 122 -12.40 -11.38 18.18
C ALA A 122 -13.31 -11.11 16.98
N TYR A 123 -13.01 -11.72 15.83
CA TYR A 123 -13.89 -11.66 14.66
C TYR A 123 -15.31 -12.16 14.97
N LEU A 124 -15.43 -13.36 15.54
CA LEU A 124 -16.73 -13.99 15.81
C LEU A 124 -17.55 -13.27 16.89
N ASN A 125 -16.90 -12.67 17.89
CA ASN A 125 -17.61 -12.06 19.02
C ASN A 125 -17.85 -10.55 18.85
N TRP A 126 -16.94 -9.83 18.17
CA TRP A 126 -17.03 -8.37 18.07
C TRP A 126 -17.50 -7.86 16.71
N PHE A 127 -17.35 -8.65 15.63
CA PHE A 127 -17.62 -8.18 14.28
C PHE A 127 -18.72 -8.97 13.57
N ALA A 128 -18.71 -10.31 13.70
CA ALA A 128 -19.73 -11.17 13.10
C ALA A 128 -21.17 -10.93 13.62
N PRO A 129 -21.42 -10.55 14.88
CA PRO A 129 -22.79 -10.29 15.36
C PRO A 129 -23.39 -9.00 14.83
N PHE A 130 -22.55 -8.03 14.43
CA PHE A 130 -22.97 -6.68 14.08
C PHE A 130 -23.06 -6.44 12.56
N ALA A 131 -22.59 -7.38 11.74
CA ALA A 131 -22.52 -7.19 10.30
C ALA A 131 -22.56 -8.51 9.52
N GLU A 132 -23.09 -8.45 8.30
CA GLU A 132 -23.00 -9.54 7.31
C GLU A 132 -21.52 -9.93 7.04
N PRO A 133 -21.19 -11.20 6.74
CA PRO A 133 -19.80 -11.68 6.68
C PRO A 133 -18.84 -10.83 5.83
N ARG A 134 -19.32 -10.27 4.72
CA ARG A 134 -18.54 -9.35 3.87
C ARG A 134 -18.20 -8.05 4.59
N ASN A 135 -19.14 -7.46 5.29
CA ASN A 135 -18.96 -6.20 6.01
C ASN A 135 -18.20 -6.43 7.32
N ALA A 136 -18.41 -7.55 8.00
CA ALA A 136 -17.67 -7.93 9.19
C ALA A 136 -16.16 -8.09 8.92
N SER A 137 -15.79 -8.70 7.79
CA SER A 137 -14.38 -8.84 7.40
C SER A 137 -13.74 -7.50 7.04
N LEU A 138 -14.48 -6.60 6.38
CA LEU A 138 -14.05 -5.22 6.12
C LEU A 138 -13.82 -4.44 7.42
N LEU A 139 -14.77 -4.50 8.36
CA LEU A 139 -14.65 -3.83 9.66
C LEU A 139 -13.45 -4.35 10.46
N TYR A 140 -13.22 -5.66 10.45
CA TYR A 140 -12.05 -6.26 11.09
C TYR A 140 -10.74 -5.74 10.47
N ALA A 141 -10.65 -5.67 9.14
CA ALA A 141 -9.48 -5.13 8.44
C ALA A 141 -9.26 -3.64 8.77
N LEU A 142 -10.33 -2.84 8.79
CA LEU A 142 -10.28 -1.42 9.16
C LEU A 142 -9.88 -1.22 10.62
N ALA A 143 -10.33 -2.07 11.55
CA ALA A 143 -9.95 -2.01 12.96
C ALA A 143 -8.45 -2.29 13.14
N ASN A 144 -7.90 -3.29 12.46
CA ASN A 144 -6.47 -3.57 12.48
C ASN A 144 -5.66 -2.42 11.89
N LEU A 145 -6.11 -1.86 10.76
CA LEU A 145 -5.48 -0.71 10.14
C LEU A 145 -5.52 0.52 11.06
N LEU A 146 -6.66 0.77 11.73
CA LEU A 146 -6.82 1.88 12.66
C LEU A 146 -5.91 1.71 13.87
N PHE A 147 -5.80 0.51 14.42
CA PHE A 147 -4.90 0.20 15.53
C PHE A 147 -3.44 0.51 15.16
N LEU A 148 -2.98 0.02 14.01
CA LEU A 148 -1.64 0.32 13.51
C LEU A 148 -1.48 1.81 13.21
N PHE A 149 -2.49 2.45 12.63
CA PHE A 149 -2.47 3.88 12.33
C PHE A 149 -2.32 4.72 13.61
N ILE A 150 -3.02 4.38 14.70
CA ILE A 150 -2.89 5.07 15.99
C ILE A 150 -1.45 4.94 16.53
N LEU A 151 -0.87 3.74 16.46
CA LEU A 151 0.52 3.50 16.84
C LEU A 151 1.48 4.37 16.00
N LEU A 152 1.32 4.37 14.68
CA LEU A 152 2.15 5.18 13.78
C LEU A 152 1.94 6.68 13.96
N ALA A 153 0.71 7.13 14.19
CA ALA A 153 0.40 8.53 14.44
C ALA A 153 0.99 9.01 15.77
N TRP A 154 1.06 8.14 16.78
CA TRP A 154 1.80 8.41 18.02
C TRP A 154 3.30 8.52 17.77
N MET A 155 3.90 7.58 17.03
CA MET A 155 5.33 7.66 16.66
C MET A 155 5.67 8.90 15.86
N TYR A 156 4.82 9.25 14.88
CA TYR A 156 4.96 10.44 14.06
C TYR A 156 4.95 11.73 14.89
N ARG A 157 4.02 11.83 15.86
CA ARG A 157 3.97 12.96 16.80
C ARG A 157 5.22 13.04 17.68
N ARG A 158 5.81 11.91 18.03
CA ARG A 158 7.06 11.82 18.81
C ARG A 158 8.34 11.93 17.96
N ARG A 159 8.21 12.11 16.63
CA ARG A 159 9.33 12.11 15.66
C ARG A 159 10.24 10.87 15.74
N LEU A 160 9.69 9.73 16.13
CA LEU A 160 10.40 8.45 16.15
C LEU A 160 10.32 7.82 14.77
N PHE A 161 11.45 7.76 14.07
CA PHE A 161 11.56 7.19 12.73
C PHE A 161 12.60 6.09 12.73
N LEU A 162 12.17 4.83 12.57
CA LEU A 162 13.08 3.71 12.42
C LEU A 162 13.68 3.75 11.01
N ARG A 163 15.00 3.90 10.95
CA ARG A 163 15.81 3.84 9.73
C ARG A 163 16.79 2.67 9.90
N VAL A 164 17.03 1.96 8.81
CA VAL A 164 18.04 0.90 8.70
C VAL A 164 19.09 1.37 7.71
#